data_AF-A0A0M8SRE7-F1
#
_entry.id   AF-A0A0M8SRE7-F1
#
_cell.length_a   1.000
_cell.length_b   1.000
_cell.length_c   1.000
_cell.angle_alpha   90.00
_cell.angle_beta   90.00
_cell.angle_gamma   90.00
#
_symmetry.space_group_name_H-M   'P 1'
#
loop_
_entity.id
_entity.type
_entity.pdbx_description
1 polymer ?
#
loop_
_entity_poly.entity_id
_entity_poly.type
_entity_poly.pdbx_seq_one_letter_code
_entity_poly.pdbx_strand_id
1 'polypeptide(L)'
;MSSIATPLLLPRLRFRLGRSGLPGGTTRDLLQDDAWRAIAVAVDRATADVLPLSASGTGSVVAGNRALASLVGGRFLLERIYERNEHHIGEPRTRRERRQRRRAAEDLLPYLTAFQTAISYARRIADGEPAPAKLPPLLQAETRLPLIQRFRQDRLVLAEGA
;
A
#
# COMPACT_ATOMS: atom_id res chain seq x y z
N MET A 1 24.02 35.53 31.17
CA MET A 1 23.25 34.28 31.01
C MET A 1 21.99 34.62 30.24
N SER A 2 21.93 34.34 28.94
CA SER A 2 20.74 34.62 28.12
C SER A 2 20.37 33.35 27.39
N SER A 3 19.20 32.82 27.75
CA SER A 3 18.63 31.57 27.27
C SER A 3 17.93 31.78 25.92
N ILE A 4 17.89 30.69 25.16
CA ILE A 4 17.49 30.52 23.76
C ILE A 4 15.97 30.63 23.60
N ALA A 5 15.51 31.15 22.45
CA ALA A 5 14.21 30.76 21.90
C ALA A 5 14.27 30.75 20.36
N THR A 6 14.55 29.58 19.80
CA THR A 6 14.44 29.28 18.37
C THR A 6 12.97 29.06 18.03
N PRO A 7 12.35 29.80 17.10
CA PRO A 7 10.97 29.53 16.70
C PRO A 7 10.91 28.27 15.82
N LEU A 8 10.32 27.20 16.35
CA LEU A 8 9.94 25.98 15.63
C LEU A 8 8.88 26.32 14.57
N LEU A 9 9.30 26.38 13.30
CA LEU A 9 8.42 26.37 12.15
C LEU A 9 7.84 24.96 11.96
N LEU A 10 6.64 24.74 12.51
CA LEU A 10 5.85 23.56 12.21
C LEU A 10 5.37 23.60 10.75
N PRO A 11 5.58 22.53 9.94
CA PRO A 11 4.96 22.44 8.63
C PRO A 11 3.45 22.29 8.80
N ARG A 12 2.69 23.24 8.25
CA ARG A 12 1.23 23.19 8.16
C ARG A 12 0.80 22.03 7.27
N LEU A 13 0.57 20.87 7.88
CA LEU A 13 -0.18 19.75 7.30
C LEU A 13 -1.61 20.23 6.99
N ARG A 14 -1.82 20.70 5.77
CA ARG A 14 -3.16 20.97 5.23
C ARG A 14 -3.80 19.63 4.88
N PHE A 15 -4.42 18.99 5.87
CA PHE A 15 -5.41 17.94 5.63
C PHE A 15 -6.59 18.57 4.87
N ARG A 16 -6.65 18.33 3.56
CA ARG A 16 -7.85 18.58 2.78
C ARG A 16 -8.80 17.41 3.04
N LEU A 17 -9.59 17.52 4.12
CA LEU A 17 -10.80 16.73 4.29
C LEU A 17 -11.73 17.06 3.10
N GLY A 18 -11.78 16.13 2.15
CA GLY A 18 -12.72 16.16 1.04
C GLY A 18 -14.14 16.07 1.60
N ARG A 19 -14.80 17.22 1.64
CA ARG A 19 -16.19 17.40 2.06
C ARG A 19 -17.12 16.64 1.10
N SER A 20 -17.62 15.51 1.60
CA SER A 20 -19.02 15.03 1.49
C SER A 20 -19.87 15.63 0.37
N GLY A 21 -20.18 14.80 -0.64
CA GLY A 21 -21.22 15.04 -1.63
C GLY A 21 -21.82 13.72 -2.14
N LEU A 22 -23.07 13.47 -1.77
CA LEU A 22 -24.04 12.44 -2.21
C LEU A 22 -24.17 11.15 -1.35
N PRO A 23 -25.40 10.81 -0.87
CA PRO A 23 -25.68 9.61 -0.05
C PRO A 23 -25.82 8.32 -0.89
N GLY A 24 -25.01 8.18 -1.94
CA GLY A 24 -24.90 6.94 -2.74
C GLY A 24 -23.52 6.28 -2.66
N GLY A 25 -22.61 6.81 -1.83
CA GLY A 25 -21.19 6.45 -1.79
C GLY A 25 -20.79 5.41 -0.72
N THR A 26 -21.65 5.12 0.26
CA THR A 26 -21.26 4.32 1.43
C THR A 26 -20.79 2.91 1.06
N THR A 27 -21.54 2.17 0.24
CA THR A 27 -21.13 0.81 -0.15
C THR A 27 -19.90 0.80 -1.05
N ARG A 28 -19.70 1.83 -1.89
CA ARG A 28 -18.55 1.91 -2.80
C ARG A 28 -17.26 2.25 -2.06
N ASP A 29 -17.33 3.15 -1.10
CA ASP A 29 -16.20 3.52 -0.25
C ASP A 29 -15.84 2.37 0.69
N LEU A 30 -16.84 1.67 1.26
CA LEU A 30 -16.63 0.47 2.08
C LEU A 30 -15.95 -0.67 1.31
N LEU A 31 -16.40 -0.97 0.08
CA LEU A 31 -15.76 -2.00 -0.76
C LEU A 31 -14.32 -1.65 -1.16
N GLN A 32 -14.02 -0.36 -1.28
CA GLN A 32 -12.66 0.10 -1.56
C GLN A 32 -11.77 -0.01 -0.31
N ASP A 33 -12.29 0.34 0.87
CA ASP A 33 -11.60 0.17 2.15
C ASP A 33 -11.33 -1.32 2.45
N ASP A 34 -12.30 -2.20 2.19
CA ASP A 34 -12.12 -3.65 2.34
C ASP A 34 -11.06 -4.20 1.37
N ALA A 35 -11.02 -3.71 0.14
CA ALA A 35 -9.99 -4.08 -0.82
C ALA A 35 -8.60 -3.62 -0.33
N TRP A 36 -8.48 -2.40 0.19
CA TRP A 36 -7.22 -1.91 0.75
C TRP A 36 -6.79 -2.66 2.00
N ARG A 37 -7.72 -3.07 2.86
CA ARG A 37 -7.44 -3.96 4.00
C ARG A 37 -6.92 -5.31 3.52
N ALA A 38 -7.57 -5.92 2.53
CA ALA A 38 -7.12 -7.19 1.95
C ALA A 38 -5.73 -7.08 1.32
N ILE A 39 -5.45 -5.97 0.61
CA ILE A 39 -4.13 -5.65 0.09
C ILE A 39 -3.11 -5.55 1.23
N ALA A 40 -3.40 -4.80 2.30
CA ALA A 40 -2.50 -4.67 3.45
C ALA A 40 -2.22 -6.02 4.13
N VAL A 41 -3.24 -6.86 4.31
CA VAL A 41 -3.09 -8.23 4.84
C VAL A 41 -2.20 -9.09 3.95
N ALA A 42 -2.37 -9.00 2.63
CA ALA A 42 -1.54 -9.72 1.68
C ALA A 42 -0.06 -9.31 1.79
N VAL A 43 0.21 -8.00 1.95
CA VAL A 43 1.58 -7.52 2.16
C VAL A 43 2.13 -8.01 3.50
N ASP A 44 1.36 -7.96 4.59
CA ASP A 44 1.82 -8.46 5.90
C ASP A 44 2.20 -9.94 5.88
N ARG A 45 1.37 -10.77 5.25
CA ARG A 45 1.65 -12.20 5.07
C ARG A 45 2.94 -12.42 4.29
N ALA A 46 3.10 -11.70 3.18
CA ALA A 46 4.33 -11.77 2.39
C ALA A 46 5.56 -11.30 3.17
N THR A 47 5.45 -10.22 3.95
CA THR A 47 6.52 -9.75 4.82
C THR A 47 6.88 -10.81 5.86
N ALA A 48 5.91 -11.44 6.52
CA ALA A 48 6.14 -12.46 7.53
C ALA A 48 6.87 -13.70 6.98
N ASP A 49 6.57 -14.11 5.75
CA ASP A 49 7.24 -15.24 5.10
C ASP A 49 8.69 -14.92 4.67
N VAL A 50 8.97 -13.67 4.30
CA VAL A 50 10.25 -13.27 3.70
C VAL A 50 11.25 -12.68 4.71
N LEU A 51 10.77 -12.00 5.76
CA LEU A 51 11.62 -11.31 6.74
C LEU A 51 12.66 -12.24 7.38
N PRO A 52 12.32 -13.48 7.80
CA PRO A 52 13.29 -14.39 8.41
C PRO A 52 14.40 -14.79 7.42
N LEU A 53 14.06 -14.96 6.14
CA LEU A 53 14.98 -15.36 5.08
C LEU A 53 15.99 -14.27 4.76
N SER A 54 15.54 -13.03 4.73
CA SER A 54 16.41 -11.87 4.49
C SER A 54 17.41 -11.68 5.64
N ALA A 55 17.00 -11.97 6.88
CA ALA A 55 17.87 -11.88 8.06
C ALA A 55 18.92 -13.00 8.12
N SER A 56 18.59 -14.22 7.67
CA SER A 56 19.51 -15.37 7.63
C SER A 56 20.34 -15.46 6.35
N GLY A 57 19.97 -14.70 5.29
CA GLY A 57 20.56 -14.82 3.95
C GLY A 57 20.26 -16.15 3.25
N THR A 58 19.34 -16.96 3.79
CA THR A 58 18.98 -18.28 3.25
C THR A 58 17.73 -18.20 2.39
N GLY A 59 17.71 -18.91 1.27
CA GLY A 59 16.52 -19.07 0.43
C GLY A 59 15.60 -20.17 0.97
N SER A 60 14.28 -19.99 0.87
CA SER A 60 13.29 -21.04 1.12
C SER A 60 12.23 -21.00 0.03
N VAL A 61 12.26 -22.01 -0.85
CA VAL A 61 11.33 -22.15 -1.98
C VAL A 61 9.88 -22.07 -1.52
N VAL A 62 9.53 -22.75 -0.41
CA VAL A 62 8.16 -22.77 0.11
C VAL A 62 7.72 -21.39 0.59
N ALA A 63 8.56 -20.70 1.36
CA ALA A 63 8.24 -19.37 1.86
C ALA A 63 8.21 -18.33 0.72
N GLY A 64 9.12 -18.43 -0.26
CA GLY A 64 9.09 -17.63 -1.48
C GLY A 64 7.77 -17.79 -2.25
N ASN A 65 7.29 -19.02 -2.43
CA ASN A 65 6.01 -19.29 -3.09
C ASN A 65 4.79 -18.74 -2.31
N ARG A 66 4.78 -18.83 -0.98
CA ARG A 66 3.70 -18.26 -0.15
C ARG A 66 3.66 -16.74 -0.22
N ALA A 67 4.83 -16.11 -0.14
CA ALA A 67 4.96 -14.66 -0.30
C ALA A 67 4.53 -14.22 -1.71
N LEU A 68 4.96 -14.95 -2.73
CA LEU A 68 4.59 -14.69 -4.13
C LEU A 68 3.07 -14.77 -4.32
N ALA A 69 2.41 -15.83 -3.82
CA ALA A 69 0.96 -15.98 -3.92
C ALA A 69 0.22 -14.81 -3.24
N SER A 70 0.66 -14.40 -2.05
CA SER A 70 0.07 -13.27 -1.33
C SER A 70 0.25 -11.95 -2.12
N LEU A 71 1.46 -11.69 -2.63
CA LEU A 71 1.75 -10.47 -3.40
C LEU A 71 1.00 -10.41 -4.73
N VAL A 72 0.88 -11.53 -5.44
CA VAL A 72 0.09 -11.62 -6.68
C VAL A 72 -1.39 -11.34 -6.39
N GLY A 73 -1.95 -11.92 -5.33
CA GLY A 73 -3.32 -11.64 -4.91
C GLY A 73 -3.55 -10.16 -4.55
N GLY A 74 -2.63 -9.56 -3.79
CA GLY A 74 -2.68 -8.13 -3.46
C GLY A 74 -2.58 -7.23 -4.70
N ARG A 75 -1.68 -7.56 -5.64
CA ARG A 75 -1.53 -6.83 -6.90
C ARG A 75 -2.80 -6.89 -7.74
N PHE A 76 -3.42 -8.07 -7.86
CA PHE A 76 -4.66 -8.23 -8.61
C PHE A 76 -5.78 -7.32 -8.08
N LEU A 77 -5.92 -7.21 -6.76
CA LEU A 77 -6.90 -6.30 -6.14
C LEU A 77 -6.58 -4.83 -6.46
N LEU A 78 -5.30 -4.45 -6.41
CA LEU A 78 -4.86 -3.10 -6.73
C LEU A 78 -5.10 -2.75 -8.20
N GLU A 79 -4.81 -3.66 -9.13
CA GLU A 79 -5.08 -3.49 -10.56
C GLU A 79 -6.58 -3.28 -10.81
N ARG A 80 -7.45 -4.02 -10.12
CA ARG A 80 -8.90 -3.83 -10.21
C ARG A 80 -9.36 -2.45 -9.71
N ILE A 81 -8.74 -1.92 -8.65
CA ILE A 81 -9.01 -0.54 -8.19
C ILE A 81 -8.53 0.46 -9.23
N TYR A 82 -7.36 0.25 -9.81
CA TYR A 82 -6.76 1.10 -10.83
C TYR A 82 -7.63 1.16 -12.10
N GLU A 83 -7.97 0.01 -12.68
CA GLU A 83 -8.81 -0.09 -13.88
C GLU A 83 -10.17 0.56 -13.68
N ARG A 84 -10.79 0.35 -12.51
CA ARG A 84 -12.04 1.02 -12.14
C ARG A 84 -11.87 2.54 -12.13
N ASN A 85 -10.81 3.04 -11.50
CA ASN A 85 -10.54 4.48 -11.44
C ASN A 85 -10.29 5.06 -12.83
N GLU A 86 -9.59 4.34 -13.71
CA GLU A 86 -9.34 4.73 -15.10
C GLU A 86 -10.62 4.76 -15.94
N HIS A 87 -11.46 3.73 -15.86
CA HIS A 87 -12.72 3.67 -16.60
C HIS A 87 -13.61 4.90 -16.29
N HIS A 88 -13.60 5.31 -15.03
CA HIS A 88 -14.36 6.47 -14.56
C HIS A 88 -13.75 7.82 -14.96
N ILE A 89 -12.59 7.91 -15.62
CA ILE A 89 -12.00 9.20 -16.07
C ILE A 89 -12.83 9.83 -17.20
N GLY A 90 -13.49 9.03 -18.04
CA GLY A 90 -14.28 9.51 -19.19
C GLY A 90 -15.63 10.11 -18.82
N GLU A 91 -16.27 9.57 -17.79
CA GLU A 91 -17.62 9.91 -17.30
C GLU A 91 -17.88 11.33 -16.74
N PRO A 92 -16.90 12.08 -16.19
CA PRO A 92 -17.21 13.32 -15.50
C PRO A 92 -17.73 14.41 -16.42
N ARG A 93 -18.72 15.17 -15.93
CA ARG A 93 -19.33 16.29 -16.65
C ARG A 93 -18.43 17.52 -16.69
N THR A 94 -17.46 17.62 -15.77
CA THR A 94 -16.56 18.78 -15.67
C THR A 94 -15.08 18.42 -15.87
N ARG A 95 -14.31 19.36 -16.42
CA ARG A 95 -12.84 19.24 -16.57
C ARG A 95 -12.13 19.04 -15.22
N ARG A 96 -12.66 19.64 -14.15
CA ARG A 96 -12.08 19.56 -12.80
C ARG A 96 -12.19 18.15 -12.22
N GLU A 97 -13.37 17.53 -12.33
CA GLU A 97 -13.60 16.15 -11.87
C GLU A 97 -12.76 15.15 -12.67
N ARG A 98 -12.66 15.33 -14.00
CA ARG A 98 -11.79 14.50 -14.85
C ARG A 98 -10.33 14.55 -14.40
N ARG A 99 -9.81 15.75 -14.12
CA ARG A 99 -8.44 15.90 -13.58
C ARG A 99 -8.27 15.26 -12.22
N GLN A 100 -9.27 15.36 -11.35
CA GLN A 100 -9.24 14.72 -10.03
C GLN A 100 -9.21 13.20 -10.13
N ARG A 101 -10.06 12.59 -10.96
CA ARG A 101 -10.09 11.13 -11.16
C ARG A 101 -8.79 10.62 -11.79
N ARG A 102 -8.25 11.35 -12.77
CA ARG A 102 -6.96 11.04 -13.37
C ARG A 102 -5.83 11.02 -12.34
N ARG A 103 -5.75 12.05 -11.48
CA ARG A 103 -4.78 12.08 -10.38
C ARG A 103 -4.96 10.90 -9.44
N ALA A 104 -6.19 10.56 -9.07
CA ALA A 104 -6.45 9.42 -8.20
C ALA A 104 -6.00 8.07 -8.79
N ALA A 105 -6.07 7.90 -10.12
CA ALA A 105 -5.49 6.73 -10.80
C ALA A 105 -3.96 6.79 -10.85
N GLU A 106 -3.39 7.95 -11.21
CA GLU A 106 -1.94 8.19 -11.25
C GLU A 106 -1.27 7.97 -9.87
N ASP A 107 -1.97 8.31 -8.78
CA ASP A 107 -1.52 8.10 -7.40
C ASP A 107 -1.37 6.61 -7.04
N LEU A 108 -1.95 5.69 -7.81
CA LEU A 108 -1.83 4.24 -7.60
C LEU A 108 -0.61 3.62 -8.31
N LEU A 109 -0.04 4.31 -9.31
CA LEU A 109 1.11 3.80 -10.06
C LEU A 109 2.32 3.44 -9.18
N PRO A 110 2.70 4.25 -8.17
CA PRO A 110 3.80 3.90 -7.26
C PRO A 110 3.55 2.60 -6.50
N TYR A 111 2.29 2.29 -6.17
CA TYR A 111 1.93 1.05 -5.49
C TYR A 111 2.06 -0.15 -6.42
N LEU A 112 1.61 -0.02 -7.67
CA LEU A 112 1.77 -1.07 -8.69
C LEU A 112 3.25 -1.40 -8.92
N THR A 113 4.11 -0.38 -9.05
CA THR A 113 5.56 -0.57 -9.19
C THR A 113 6.18 -1.23 -7.95
N ALA A 114 5.72 -0.86 -6.74
CA ALA A 114 6.19 -1.47 -5.51
C ALA A 114 5.80 -2.95 -5.40
N PHE A 115 4.57 -3.30 -5.81
CA PHE A 115 4.12 -4.69 -5.91
C PHE A 115 4.93 -5.48 -6.92
N GLN A 116 5.17 -4.94 -8.11
CA GLN A 116 5.98 -5.62 -9.12
C GLN A 116 7.40 -5.92 -8.62
N THR A 117 8.02 -4.96 -7.93
CA THR A 117 9.36 -5.14 -7.35
C THR A 117 9.36 -6.22 -6.25
N ALA A 118 8.34 -6.24 -5.39
CA ALA A 118 8.19 -7.27 -4.36
C ALA A 118 7.93 -8.66 -4.95
N ILE A 119 7.12 -8.75 -6.01
CA ILE A 119 6.85 -10.00 -6.73
C ILE A 119 8.13 -10.55 -7.34
N SER A 120 8.92 -9.72 -8.01
CA SER A 120 10.21 -10.14 -8.57
C SER A 120 11.17 -10.64 -7.48
N TYR A 121 11.20 -9.97 -6.33
CA TYR A 121 11.98 -10.40 -5.18
C TYR A 121 11.53 -11.78 -4.66
N ALA A 122 10.22 -11.96 -4.43
CA ALA A 122 9.66 -13.22 -3.93
C ALA A 122 9.85 -14.37 -4.92
N ARG A 123 9.76 -14.09 -6.24
CA ARG A 123 10.00 -15.07 -7.29
C ARG A 123 11.42 -15.62 -7.24
N ARG A 124 12.45 -14.77 -7.09
CA ARG A 124 13.85 -15.23 -6.94
C ARG A 124 14.01 -16.22 -5.78
N ILE A 125 13.41 -15.92 -4.64
CA ILE A 125 13.42 -16.82 -3.48
C ILE A 125 12.65 -18.12 -3.78
N ALA A 126 11.51 -18.02 -4.46
CA ALA A 126 10.72 -19.18 -4.89
C ALA A 126 11.49 -20.07 -5.87
N ASP A 127 12.37 -19.49 -6.68
CA ASP A 127 13.27 -20.19 -7.60
C ASP A 127 14.50 -20.81 -6.87
N GLY A 128 14.61 -20.62 -5.55
CA GLY A 128 15.68 -21.16 -4.71
C GLY A 128 16.92 -20.28 -4.60
N GLU A 129 16.88 -19.06 -5.14
CA GLU A 129 17.98 -18.11 -4.95
C GLU A 129 18.07 -17.64 -3.49
N PRO A 130 19.28 -17.30 -3.01
CA PRO A 130 19.44 -16.67 -1.71
C PRO A 130 18.68 -15.35 -1.63
N ALA A 131 18.03 -15.11 -0.49
CA ALA A 131 17.27 -13.90 -0.25
C ALA A 131 18.20 -12.67 -0.21
N PRO A 132 18.02 -11.66 -1.10
CA PRO A 132 18.84 -10.47 -1.05
C PRO A 132 18.66 -9.72 0.28
N ALA A 133 19.76 -9.20 0.84
CA ALA A 133 19.75 -8.49 2.13
C ALA A 133 18.88 -7.21 2.13
N LYS A 134 18.73 -6.56 0.97
CA LYS A 134 17.89 -5.38 0.84
C LYS A 134 16.47 -5.75 0.45
N LEU A 135 15.53 -5.54 1.37
CA LEU A 135 14.11 -5.73 1.11
C LEU A 135 13.55 -4.63 0.20
N PRO A 136 12.59 -4.97 -0.69
CA PRO A 136 11.88 -3.99 -1.51
C PRO A 136 10.96 -3.11 -0.65
N PRO A 137 10.66 -1.86 -1.06
CA PRO A 137 9.95 -0.88 -0.23
C PRO A 137 8.61 -1.35 0.34
N LEU A 138 7.90 -2.22 -0.39
CA LEU A 138 6.61 -2.78 0.03
C LEU A 138 6.75 -3.74 1.23
N LEU A 139 7.88 -4.44 1.33
CA LEU A 139 8.13 -5.45 2.37
C LEU A 139 8.89 -4.89 3.59
N GLN A 140 9.31 -3.63 3.54
CA GLN A 140 9.95 -2.95 4.66
C GLN A 140 8.92 -2.65 5.76
N ALA A 141 9.35 -2.59 7.02
CA ALA A 141 8.46 -2.23 8.15
C ALA A 141 7.94 -0.78 8.00
N GLU A 142 8.81 0.15 7.62
CA GLU A 142 8.49 1.55 7.34
C GLU A 142 8.27 1.76 5.84
N THR A 143 7.17 1.25 5.30
CA THR A 143 6.85 1.47 3.89
C THR A 143 6.51 2.95 3.65
N ARG A 144 7.07 3.57 2.60
CA ARG A 144 6.66 4.92 2.15
C ARG A 144 5.34 4.91 1.34
N LEU A 145 4.44 4.00 1.67
CA LEU A 145 3.19 3.74 0.95
C LEU A 145 2.01 4.01 1.90
N PRO A 146 1.55 5.28 1.98
CA PRO A 146 0.70 5.74 3.08
C PRO A 146 -0.64 5.03 3.17
N LEU A 147 -1.25 4.61 2.05
CA LEU A 147 -2.52 3.90 2.08
C LEU A 147 -2.35 2.52 2.73
N ILE A 148 -1.34 1.75 2.31
CA ILE A 148 -1.06 0.43 2.90
C ILE A 148 -0.72 0.58 4.38
N GLN A 149 0.10 1.58 4.74
CA GLN A 149 0.45 1.85 6.14
C GLN A 149 -0.76 2.21 7.00
N ARG A 150 -1.67 3.06 6.50
CA ARG A 150 -2.92 3.40 7.20
C ARG A 150 -3.73 2.15 7.53
N PHE A 151 -3.99 1.31 6.54
CA PHE A 151 -4.80 0.10 6.76
C PHE A 151 -4.10 -0.98 7.58
N ARG A 152 -2.76 -0.98 7.64
CA ARG A 152 -1.98 -1.77 8.62
C ARG A 152 -2.18 -1.29 10.05
N GLN A 153 -2.09 0.03 10.26
CA GLN A 153 -2.23 0.66 11.58
C GLN A 153 -3.65 0.53 12.14
N ASP A 154 -4.67 0.72 11.29
CA ASP A 154 -6.07 0.53 11.68
C ASP A 154 -6.31 -0.88 12.25
N ARG A 155 -5.57 -1.89 11.77
CA ARG A 155 -5.65 -3.26 12.29
C ARG A 155 -5.01 -3.42 13.67
N LEU A 156 -3.88 -2.76 13.93
CA LEU A 156 -3.19 -2.83 15.22
C LEU A 156 -4.08 -2.28 16.34
N VAL A 157 -4.72 -1.14 16.10
CA VAL A 157 -5.64 -0.51 17.07
C VAL A 157 -6.83 -1.42 17.38
N LEU A 158 -7.38 -2.11 16.37
CA LEU A 158 -8.50 -3.05 16.57
C LEU A 158 -8.08 -4.34 17.28
N ALA A 159 -6.81 -4.76 17.15
CA ALA A 159 -6.29 -5.95 17.82
C ALA A 159 -5.90 -5.69 19.29
N GLU A 160 -5.51 -4.46 19.65
CA GLU A 160 -5.16 -4.08 21.02
C GLU A 160 -6.39 -3.71 21.87
N GLY A 161 -7.54 -3.47 21.24
CA GLY A 161 -8.79 -3.11 21.92
C GLY A 161 -9.80 -4.25 22.09
N ALA A 162 -9.44 -5.49 21.75
CA ALA A 162 -10.26 -6.70 21.85
C ALA A 162 -9.67 -7.68 22.86
#